data_AF-A0A2S8Z612-F1
#
_entry.id   AF-A0A2S8Z612-F1
#
_cell.length_a   1.000
_cell.length_b   1.000
_cell.length_c   1.000
_cell.angle_alpha   90.00
_cell.angle_beta   90.00
_cell.angle_gamma   90.00
#
_symmetry.space_group_name_H-M   'P 1'
#
loop_
_entity.id
_entity.type
_entity.pdbx_description
1 polymer ?
#
loop_
_entity_poly.entity_id
_entity_poly.type
_entity_poly.pdbx_seq_one_letter_code
_entity_poly.pdbx_strand_id
1 'polypeptide(L)'
;MLHRTGVAMTTIATQMDVHPKTVQRWIREEVQRIPEEEADAIRTLELARLDAILVPQMRLALAGDGFAVDRVLRIMDRRAKYLGLDNAKPGGFEQVGALLDRLVMGE
;
A
#
# COMPACT_ATOMS: atom_id res chain seq x y z
N MET A 1 12.84 3.15 -2.21
CA MET A 1 13.42 4.19 -1.33
C MET A 1 12.69 5.48 -1.61
N LEU A 2 12.12 6.14 -0.59
CA LEU A 2 11.50 7.46 -0.72
C LEU A 2 12.43 8.46 -0.04
N HIS A 3 13.14 9.26 -0.84
CA HIS A 3 13.77 10.50 -0.40
C HIS A 3 13.45 11.56 -1.45
N ARG A 4 12.83 12.67 -1.04
CA ARG A 4 12.49 13.81 -1.90
C ARG A 4 13.72 14.52 -2.51
N THR A 5 14.93 14.21 -2.06
CA THR A 5 16.19 14.88 -2.45
C THR A 5 17.22 13.97 -3.10
N GLY A 6 16.95 12.66 -3.25
CA GLY A 6 17.87 11.70 -3.89
C GLY A 6 19.13 11.32 -3.09
N VAL A 7 19.27 11.79 -1.84
CA VAL A 7 20.41 11.42 -0.98
C VAL A 7 20.25 9.99 -0.45
N ALA A 8 21.33 9.21 -0.50
CA ALA A 8 21.33 7.84 -0.01
C ALA A 8 21.26 7.78 1.52
N MET A 9 20.46 6.85 2.08
CA MET A 9 20.29 6.69 3.54
C MET A 9 21.61 6.41 4.28
N THR A 10 22.55 5.74 3.61
CA THR A 10 23.89 5.49 4.14
C THR A 10 24.68 6.77 4.32
N THR A 11 24.54 7.73 3.39
CA THR A 11 25.15 9.07 3.50
C THR A 11 24.61 9.83 4.70
N ILE A 12 23.30 9.77 4.94
CA ILE A 12 22.64 10.40 6.10
C ILE A 12 23.11 9.75 7.40
N ALA A 13 23.16 8.42 7.43
CA ALA A 13 23.63 7.66 8.59
C ALA A 13 25.07 8.05 8.97
N THR A 14 25.96 8.17 7.97
CA THR A 14 27.35 8.62 8.18
C THR A 14 27.44 10.07 8.64
N GLN A 15 26.67 11.00 8.05
CA GLN A 15 26.69 12.41 8.47
C GLN A 15 26.14 12.63 9.88
N MET A 16 25.16 11.82 10.28
CA MET A 16 24.52 11.91 11.58
C MET A 16 25.20 11.04 12.66
N ASP A 17 26.27 10.31 12.30
CA ASP A 17 26.95 9.33 13.16
C ASP A 17 25.99 8.33 13.82
N VAL A 18 25.06 7.79 13.03
CA VAL A 18 24.09 6.78 13.47
C VAL A 18 24.09 5.56 12.57
N HIS A 19 23.62 4.43 13.10
CA HIS A 19 23.48 3.22 12.31
C HIS A 19 22.37 3.37 11.23
N PRO A 20 22.53 2.84 10.00
CA PRO A 20 21.52 2.95 8.93
C PRO A 20 20.12 2.44 9.31
N LYS A 21 20.03 1.43 10.18
CA LYS A 21 18.74 0.96 10.74
C LYS A 21 18.04 2.03 11.57
N THR A 22 18.78 2.92 12.25
CA THR A 22 18.23 4.05 13.01
C THR A 22 17.57 5.05 12.06
N VAL A 23 18.23 5.38 10.94
CA VAL A 23 17.67 6.24 9.88
C VAL A 23 16.41 5.62 9.29
N GLN A 24 16.42 4.30 9.03
CA GLN A 24 15.24 3.59 8.52
C GLN A 24 14.06 3.65 9.49
N ARG A 25 14.32 3.49 10.79
CA ARG A 25 13.30 3.59 11.84
C ARG A 25 12.72 4.99 11.91
N TRP A 26 13.54 6.04 11.94
CA TRP A 26 13.09 7.43 11.97
C TRP A 26 12.26 7.80 10.75
N ILE A 27 12.69 7.39 9.54
CA ILE A 27 11.89 7.60 8.33
C ILE A 27 10.52 6.93 8.46
N ARG A 28 10.47 5.71 9.02
CA ARG A 28 9.20 5.01 9.24
C ARG A 28 8.31 5.73 10.25
N GLU A 29 8.88 6.18 11.36
CA GLU A 29 8.18 6.93 12.41
C GLU A 29 7.64 8.27 11.87
N GLU A 30 8.43 9.01 11.10
CA GLU A 30 8.00 10.27 10.49
C GLU A 30 6.95 10.08 9.40
N VAL A 31 7.03 8.99 8.63
CA VAL A 31 5.96 8.61 7.70
C VAL A 31 4.66 8.28 8.45
N GLN A 32 4.75 7.71 9.65
CA GLN A 32 3.59 7.48 10.52
C GLN A 32 3.07 8.74 11.21
N ARG A 33 3.86 9.82 11.25
CA ARG A 33 3.46 11.14 11.78
C ARG A 33 2.76 12.02 10.75
N ILE A 34 2.76 11.62 9.47
CA ILE A 34 1.92 12.25 8.46
C ILE A 34 0.45 12.10 8.92
N PRO A 35 -0.33 13.19 8.98
CA PRO A 35 -1.75 13.10 9.36
C PRO A 35 -2.47 12.05 8.52
N GLU A 36 -3.21 11.17 9.18
CA GLU A 36 -3.88 10.03 8.53
C GLU A 36 -4.78 10.47 7.36
N GLU A 37 -5.44 11.62 7.50
CA GLU A 37 -6.24 12.26 6.45
C GLU A 37 -5.42 12.63 5.20
N GLU A 38 -4.19 13.14 5.35
CA GLU A 38 -3.33 13.51 4.24
C GLU A 38 -2.77 12.25 3.54
N ALA A 39 -2.41 11.23 4.32
CA ALA A 39 -1.99 9.93 3.81
C ALA A 39 -3.11 9.22 3.03
N ASP A 40 -4.35 9.29 3.53
CA ASP A 40 -5.52 8.71 2.87
C ASP A 40 -5.95 9.50 1.63
N ALA A 41 -5.85 10.84 1.65
CA ALA A 41 -6.08 11.65 0.46
C ALA A 41 -5.11 11.31 -0.68
N ILE A 42 -3.82 11.14 -0.36
CA ILE A 42 -2.80 10.70 -1.32
C ILE A 42 -3.09 9.28 -1.81
N ARG A 43 -3.40 8.34 -0.91
CA ARG A 43 -3.76 6.96 -1.27
C ARG A 43 -4.96 6.95 -2.23
N THR A 44 -5.97 7.75 -1.95
CA THR A 44 -7.20 7.86 -2.75
C THR A 44 -6.90 8.38 -4.15
N LEU A 45 -6.12 9.45 -4.26
CA LEU A 45 -5.69 10.00 -5.55
C LEU A 45 -4.89 8.99 -6.38
N GLU A 46 -3.96 8.28 -5.74
CA GLU A 46 -3.14 7.27 -6.41
C GLU A 46 -3.96 6.05 -6.85
N LEU A 47 -4.94 5.60 -6.04
CA LEU A 47 -5.87 4.55 -6.43
C LEU A 47 -6.70 4.96 -7.65
N ALA A 48 -7.22 6.20 -7.68
CA ALA A 48 -7.98 6.71 -8.82
C ALA A 48 -7.14 6.76 -10.12
N ARG A 49 -5.86 7.15 -10.02
CA ARG A 49 -4.92 7.11 -11.16
C ARG A 49 -4.68 5.69 -11.66
N LEU A 50 -4.48 4.74 -10.74
CA LEU A 50 -4.31 3.33 -11.08
C LEU A 50 -5.56 2.76 -11.76
N ASP A 51 -6.75 3.11 -11.26
CA ASP A 51 -8.03 2.68 -11.84
C ASP A 51 -8.24 3.23 -13.26
N ALA A 52 -7.90 4.51 -13.47
CA ALA A 52 -7.97 5.14 -14.79
C ALA A 52 -7.07 4.44 -15.84
N ILE A 53 -5.93 3.89 -15.43
CA ILE A 53 -5.04 3.13 -16.32
C ILE A 53 -5.51 1.67 -16.45
N LEU A 54 -6.04 1.09 -15.38
CA LEU A 54 -6.48 -0.30 -15.35
C LEU A 54 -7.57 -0.57 -16.38
N VAL A 55 -8.57 0.31 -16.49
CA VAL A 55 -9.72 0.13 -17.39
C VAL A 55 -9.31 -0.09 -18.86
N PRO A 56 -8.54 0.81 -19.51
CA PRO A 56 -8.14 0.62 -20.89
C PRO A 56 -7.18 -0.56 -21.08
N GLN A 57 -6.28 -0.82 -20.12
CA GLN A 57 -5.35 -1.96 -20.19
C GLN A 57 -6.07 -3.29 -20.04
N MET A 58 -7.07 -3.37 -19.16
CA MET A 58 -7.91 -4.55 -18.99
C MET A 58 -8.64 -4.91 -20.29
N ARG A 59 -9.16 -3.92 -21.01
CA ARG A 59 -9.79 -4.15 -22.31
C ARG A 59 -8.83 -4.77 -23.34
N LEU A 60 -7.57 -4.31 -23.39
CA LEU A 60 -6.56 -4.87 -24.28
C LEU A 60 -6.13 -6.28 -23.85
N ALA A 61 -5.93 -6.49 -22.55
CA ALA A 61 -5.58 -7.80 -21.99
C ALA A 61 -6.65 -8.85 -22.29
N LEU A 62 -7.93 -8.49 -22.13
CA LEU A 62 -9.07 -9.35 -22.46
C LEU A 62 -9.19 -9.64 -23.97
N ALA A 63 -8.65 -8.76 -24.81
CA ALA A 63 -8.57 -8.97 -26.25
C ALA A 63 -7.36 -9.85 -26.67
N GLY A 64 -6.56 -10.35 -25.72
CA GLY A 64 -5.43 -11.24 -25.97
C GLY A 64 -4.07 -10.56 -26.09
N ASP A 65 -3.97 -9.25 -25.80
CA ASP A 65 -2.67 -8.56 -25.75
C ASP A 65 -1.90 -8.99 -24.49
N GLY A 66 -0.88 -9.83 -24.66
CA GLY A 66 -0.03 -10.31 -23.59
C GLY A 66 0.77 -9.21 -22.88
N PHE A 67 1.15 -8.13 -23.58
CA PHE A 67 1.82 -7.01 -22.93
C PHE A 67 0.87 -6.24 -22.01
N ALA A 68 -0.40 -6.11 -22.41
CA ALA A 68 -1.42 -5.50 -21.56
C ALA A 68 -1.73 -6.36 -20.33
N VAL A 69 -1.71 -7.70 -20.44
CA VAL A 69 -1.86 -8.62 -19.29
C VAL A 69 -0.81 -8.32 -18.21
N ASP A 70 0.46 -8.20 -18.59
CA ASP A 70 1.54 -7.89 -17.64
C ASP A 70 1.34 -6.53 -16.95
N ARG A 71 0.85 -5.53 -17.69
CA ARG A 71 0.56 -4.19 -17.12
C ARG A 71 -0.61 -4.25 -16.14
N VAL A 72 -1.68 -4.95 -16.48
CA VAL A 72 -2.85 -5.18 -15.60
C VAL A 72 -2.40 -5.81 -14.29
N LEU A 73 -1.63 -6.90 -14.35
CA LEU A 73 -1.16 -7.61 -13.16
C LEU A 73 -0.29 -6.71 -12.26
N ARG A 74 0.59 -5.90 -12.85
CA ARG A 74 1.43 -4.95 -12.09
C ARG A 74 0.61 -3.82 -11.45
N ILE A 75 -0.45 -3.36 -12.11
CA ILE A 75 -1.36 -2.36 -11.55
C ILE A 75 -2.13 -2.97 -10.38
N MET A 76 -2.66 -4.19 -10.54
CA MET A 76 -3.39 -4.90 -9.48
C MET A 76 -2.51 -5.17 -8.25
N ASP A 77 -1.27 -5.61 -8.45
CA ASP A 77 -0.27 -5.78 -7.37
C ASP A 77 0.00 -4.46 -6.62
N ARG A 78 0.10 -3.34 -7.34
CA ARG A 78 0.29 -2.02 -6.71
C ARG A 78 -0.94 -1.60 -5.91
N ARG A 79 -2.15 -1.84 -6.42
CA ARG A 79 -3.42 -1.55 -5.72
C ARG A 79 -3.55 -2.39 -4.45
N ALA A 80 -3.25 -3.69 -4.52
CA ALA A 80 -3.27 -4.58 -3.37
C ALA A 80 -2.36 -4.09 -2.23
N LYS A 81 -1.18 -3.57 -2.56
CA LYS A 81 -0.26 -2.96 -1.58
C LYS A 81 -0.79 -1.68 -0.94
N TYR A 82 -1.43 -0.80 -1.70
CA TYR A 82 -2.05 0.41 -1.14
C TYR A 82 -3.27 0.12 -0.28
N LEU A 83 -4.02 -0.93 -0.61
CA LEU A 83 -5.20 -1.38 0.12
C LEU A 83 -4.87 -2.34 1.28
N GLY A 84 -3.62 -2.81 1.39
CA GLY A 84 -3.21 -3.79 2.39
C GLY A 84 -3.77 -5.20 2.18
N LEU A 85 -4.27 -5.53 0.98
CA LEU A 85 -4.90 -6.82 0.68
C LEU A 85 -3.92 -7.99 0.84
N ASP A 86 -2.64 -7.79 0.52
CA ASP A 86 -1.61 -8.82 0.66
C ASP A 86 -1.28 -9.15 2.13
N ASN A 87 -1.64 -8.24 3.05
CA ASN A 87 -1.43 -8.40 4.49
C ASN A 87 -2.71 -8.89 5.21
N ALA A 88 -3.81 -9.10 4.49
CA ALA A 88 -5.04 -9.60 5.06
C ALA A 88 -4.80 -11.02 5.59
N LYS A 89 -4.80 -11.17 6.91
CA LYS A 89 -4.82 -12.50 7.53
C LYS A 89 -6.20 -13.11 7.32
N PRO A 90 -6.31 -14.38 6.87
CA PRO A 90 -7.57 -15.10 6.97
C PRO A 90 -7.96 -15.11 8.46
N GLY A 91 -9.12 -14.55 8.80
CA GLY A 91 -9.60 -14.49 10.19
C GLY A 91 -10.28 -13.18 10.59
N GLY A 92 -10.07 -12.08 9.87
CA GLY A 92 -10.79 -10.82 10.15
C GLY A 92 -12.31 -10.95 9.97
N PHE A 93 -12.75 -11.66 8.93
CA PHE A 93 -14.17 -11.95 8.70
C PHE A 93 -14.76 -12.97 9.69
N GLU A 94 -13.97 -13.93 10.17
CA GLU A 94 -14.39 -14.87 11.21
C GLU A 94 -14.59 -14.17 12.55
N GLN A 95 -13.74 -13.19 12.89
CA GLN A 95 -13.86 -12.41 14.12
C GLN A 95 -15.08 -11.48 14.11
N VAL A 96 -15.38 -10.88 12.95
CA VAL A 96 -16.60 -10.08 12.76
C VAL A 96 -17.85 -10.98 12.78
N GLY A 97 -17.81 -12.14 12.14
CA GLY A 97 -18.89 -13.14 12.21
C GLY A 97 -19.17 -13.58 13.64
N ALA A 98 -18.14 -13.98 14.38
CA ALA A 98 -18.26 -14.40 15.78
C ALA A 98 -18.68 -13.26 16.73
N LEU A 99 -18.43 -12.00 16.39
CA LEU A 99 -18.92 -10.84 17.14
C LEU A 99 -20.41 -10.60 16.86
N LEU A 100 -20.83 -10.70 15.59
CA LEU A 100 -22.23 -10.56 15.19
C LEU A 100 -23.07 -11.72 15.75
N ASP A 101 -22.56 -12.94 15.74
CA ASP A 101 -23.24 -14.11 16.32
C ASP A 101 -23.48 -13.94 17.82
N ARG A 102 -22.50 -13.41 18.56
CA ARG A 102 -22.66 -13.10 20.01
C ARG A 102 -23.70 -12.01 20.27
N LEU A 103 -23.69 -10.95 19.46
CA LEU A 103 -24.64 -9.84 19.59
C LEU A 103 -26.08 -10.25 19.22
N VAL A 104 -26.25 -11.20 18.31
CA VAL A 104 -27.56 -11.71 17.87
C VAL A 104 -28.10 -12.78 18.82
N MET A 105 -27.22 -13.60 19.41
CA MET A 105 -27.61 -14.73 20.27
C MET A 105 -27.65 -14.42 21.77
N GLY A 106 -27.23 -13.22 22.21
CA GLY A 106 -27.50 -12.72 23.55
C GLY A 106 -26.75 -13.42 24.69
N GLU A 107 -25.44 -13.64 24.52
CA GLU A 107 -24.50 -13.91 25.63
C GLU A 107 -23.65 -12.67 25.97
#